data_AF-A0A9D7F345-F1
#
_entry.id   AF-A0A9D7F345-F1
#
_cell.length_a   1.000
_cell.length_b   1.000
_cell.length_c   1.000
_cell.angle_alpha   90.00
_cell.angle_beta   90.00
_cell.angle_gamma   90.00
#
_symmetry.space_group_name_H-M   'P 1'
#
loop_
_entity.id
_entity.type
_entity.pdbx_description
1 polymer ?
#
loop_
_entity_poly.entity_id
_entity_poly.type
_entity_poly.pdbx_seq_one_letter_code
_entity_poly.pdbx_strand_id
1 'polypeptide(L)' 'MKTQQGGGASYGGGATAAAESAIAAYKKGTGTEVVLYEKVSIGTGAQAGNPWLQELPDSVTKATWDNYAFISMAKLKS' A
#
# COMPACT_ATOMS: atom_id res chain seq x y z
N MET A 1 15.22 49.51 -2.18
CA MET A 1 14.65 48.16 -2.40
C MET A 1 15.82 47.24 -2.79
N LYS A 2 16.37 46.48 -1.83
CA LYS A 2 17.48 45.55 -2.07
C LYS A 2 16.88 44.17 -2.36
N THR A 3 17.13 43.61 -3.54
CA THR A 3 16.75 42.24 -3.90
C THR A 3 17.69 41.27 -3.22
N GLN A 4 17.18 40.45 -2.30
CA GLN A 4 17.92 39.32 -1.73
C GLN A 4 17.59 38.09 -2.58
N GLN A 5 18.58 37.62 -3.35
CA GLN A 5 18.55 36.37 -4.09
C GLN A 5 18.52 35.23 -3.06
N GLY A 6 17.36 34.56 -2.92
CA GLY A 6 17.20 33.40 -2.06
C GLY A 6 18.06 32.25 -2.57
N GLY A 7 19.05 31.84 -1.77
CA GLY A 7 19.90 30.68 -2.07
C GLY A 7 19.06 29.40 -2.11
N GLY A 8 18.96 28.79 -3.29
CA GLY A 8 18.33 27.48 -3.44
C GLY A 8 19.15 26.42 -2.70
N ALA A 9 18.50 25.65 -1.83
CA ALA A 9 19.11 24.51 -1.17
C ALA A 9 19.50 23.47 -2.23
N SER A 10 20.80 23.15 -2.32
CA SER A 10 21.29 22.03 -3.12
C SER A 10 20.96 20.74 -2.38
N TYR A 11 19.89 20.06 -2.76
CA TYR A 11 19.61 18.71 -2.30
C TYR A 11 20.69 17.79 -2.88
N GLY A 12 21.48 17.14 -2.02
CA GLY A 12 22.56 16.25 -2.46
C GLY A 12 22.00 15.08 -3.28
N GLY A 13 22.13 15.14 -4.61
CA GLY A 13 21.62 14.11 -5.54
C GLY A 13 22.25 12.72 -5.36
N GLY A 14 23.26 12.57 -4.49
CA GLY A 14 23.85 11.28 -4.15
C GLY A 14 22.89 10.35 -3.40
N ALA A 15 22.05 10.90 -2.50
CA ALA A 15 21.06 10.10 -1.78
C ALA A 15 19.91 9.63 -2.68
N THR A 16 19.50 10.47 -3.64
CA THR A 16 18.48 10.11 -4.65
C THR A 16 19.03 9.13 -5.67
N ALA A 17 20.27 9.30 -6.14
CA ALA A 17 20.90 8.37 -7.08
C ALA A 17 21.12 6.96 -6.50
N ALA A 18 21.45 6.86 -5.20
CA ALA A 18 21.56 5.59 -4.50
C ALA A 18 20.19 4.88 -4.37
N ALA A 19 19.14 5.64 -4.04
CA ALA A 19 17.77 5.12 -3.97
C ALA A 19 17.26 4.66 -5.35
N GLU A 20 17.49 5.43 -6.40
CA GLU A 20 17.14 5.08 -7.78
C GLU A 20 17.86 3.79 -8.23
N SER A 21 19.16 3.68 -7.94
CA SER A 21 19.93 2.47 -8.28
C SER A 21 19.44 1.24 -7.51
N ALA A 22 19.04 1.40 -6.25
CA ALA A 22 18.49 0.32 -5.44
C ALA A 22 17.11 -0.15 -5.94
N ILE A 23 16.25 0.79 -6.38
CA ILE A 23 14.95 0.49 -7.00
C ILE A 23 15.16 -0.20 -8.35
N ALA A 24 16.09 0.28 -9.17
CA ALA A 24 16.42 -0.32 -10.46
C ALA A 24 17.03 -1.73 -10.34
N ALA A 25 17.77 -1.98 -9.26
CA ALA A 25 18.31 -3.31 -8.93
C ALA A 25 17.24 -4.27 -8.37
N TYR A 26 16.06 -3.77 -8.00
CA TYR A 26 14.99 -4.63 -7.50
C TYR A 26 14.47 -5.51 -8.64
N LYS A 27 14.59 -6.83 -8.47
CA LYS A 27 14.11 -7.78 -9.46
C LYS A 27 12.60 -7.68 -9.54
N LYS A 28 12.09 -7.22 -10.67
CA LYS A 28 10.66 -7.26 -10.96
C LYS A 28 10.20 -8.72 -10.90
N GLY A 29 9.25 -9.00 -10.01
CA GLY A 29 8.62 -10.31 -9.95
C GLY A 29 7.96 -10.63 -11.29
N THR A 30 8.08 -11.87 -11.75
CA THR A 30 7.31 -12.37 -12.89
C THR A 30 6.18 -13.25 -12.36
N GLY A 31 4.95 -13.03 -12.82
CA GLY A 31 3.77 -13.81 -12.41
C GLY A 31 2.72 -13.01 -11.65
N THR A 32 2.04 -13.66 -10.70
CA THR A 32 0.94 -13.06 -9.91
C THR A 32 1.52 -12.32 -8.70
N GLU A 33 1.09 -11.08 -8.51
CA GLU A 33 1.48 -10.26 -7.36
C GLU A 33 0.35 -10.22 -6.32
N VAL A 34 0.70 -10.05 -5.05
CA VAL A 34 -0.23 -9.87 -3.92
C VAL A 34 -0.03 -8.48 -3.35
N VAL A 35 -1.13 -7.74 -3.21
CA VAL A 35 -1.14 -6.43 -2.55
C VAL A 35 -1.91 -6.57 -1.23
N LEU A 36 -1.25 -6.22 -0.14
CA LEU A 36 -1.84 -6.22 1.20
C LEU A 36 -2.58 -4.91 1.42
N TYR A 37 -3.78 -5.00 1.99
CA TYR A 37 -4.59 -3.85 2.39
C TYR A 37 -5.21 -4.11 3.75
N GLU A 38 -5.53 -3.04 4.47
CA GLU A 38 -6.21 -3.11 5.75
C GLU A 38 -7.71 -2.96 5.55
N LYS A 39 -8.48 -3.86 6.17
CA LYS A 39 -9.95 -3.80 6.15
C LYS A 39 -10.42 -2.71 7.12
N VAL A 40 -11.28 -1.80 6.66
CA VAL A 40 -11.78 -0.67 7.49
C VAL A 40 -12.46 -1.14 8.78
N SER A 41 -13.09 -2.33 8.79
CA SER A 41 -13.79 -2.85 9.98
C SER A 41 -12.86 -3.38 11.08
N ILE A 42 -11.66 -3.87 10.74
CA ILE A 42 -10.72 -4.52 11.68
C ILE A 42 -9.42 -3.70 11.86
N GLY A 43 -9.07 -2.86 10.88
CA GLY A 43 -7.86 -2.06 10.87
C GLY A 43 -6.60 -2.92 11.03
N THR A 44 -5.79 -2.58 12.03
CA THR A 44 -4.52 -3.25 12.36
C THR A 44 -4.69 -4.62 13.04
N GLY A 45 -5.92 -5.08 13.29
CA GLY A 45 -6.20 -6.36 13.94
C GLY A 45 -6.18 -6.34 15.47
N ALA A 46 -5.82 -5.21 16.10
CA ALA A 46 -5.76 -5.09 17.55
C ALA A 46 -7.11 -5.36 18.26
N GLN A 47 -8.24 -5.16 17.57
CA GLN A 47 -9.59 -5.42 18.08
C GLN A 47 -10.25 -6.65 17.45
N ALA A 48 -9.48 -7.63 16.97
CA ALA A 48 -10.03 -8.85 16.35
C ALA A 48 -10.95 -9.66 17.30
N GLY A 49 -10.78 -9.53 18.62
CA GLY A 49 -11.66 -10.15 19.63
C GLY A 49 -12.99 -9.44 19.86
N ASN A 50 -13.27 -8.31 19.19
CA ASN A 50 -14.53 -7.59 19.32
C ASN A 50 -15.58 -8.16 18.35
N PRO A 51 -16.63 -8.85 18.83
CA PRO A 51 -17.61 -9.51 17.96
C PRO A 51 -18.39 -8.51 17.10
N TRP A 52 -18.61 -7.28 17.57
CA TRP A 52 -19.33 -6.28 16.78
C TRP A 52 -18.56 -5.81 15.56
N LEU A 53 -17.23 -5.76 15.63
CA LEU A 53 -16.39 -5.42 14.48
C LEU A 53 -16.27 -6.57 13.48
N GLN A 54 -16.44 -7.81 13.94
CA GLN A 54 -16.51 -8.99 13.08
C GLN A 54 -17.85 -9.09 12.32
N GLU A 55 -18.94 -8.64 12.96
CA GLU A 55 -20.29 -8.53 12.38
C GLU A 55 -20.46 -7.33 11.44
N LEU A 56 -19.56 -6.33 11.49
CA LEU A 56 -19.64 -5.16 10.61
C LEU A 56 -19.33 -5.56 9.16
N PRO A 57 -20.27 -5.41 8.21
CA PRO A 57 -20.05 -5.81 6.83
C PRO A 57 -18.97 -4.96 6.18
N ASP A 58 -18.16 -5.61 5.33
CA ASP A 58 -17.20 -4.87 4.51
C ASP A 58 -17.87 -3.82 3.62
N SER A 59 -17.19 -2.70 3.42
CA SER A 59 -17.68 -1.61 2.59
C SER A 59 -17.88 -2.03 1.12
N VAL A 60 -17.09 -2.98 0.62
CA VAL A 60 -17.13 -3.46 -0.77
C VAL A 60 -17.85 -4.80 -0.88
N THR A 61 -17.35 -5.87 -0.25
CA THR A 61 -17.88 -7.24 -0.46
C THR A 61 -19.07 -7.60 0.40
N LYS A 62 -19.36 -6.81 1.45
CA LYS A 62 -20.37 -7.11 2.47
C LYS A 62 -20.11 -8.38 3.28
N ALA A 63 -18.93 -9.00 3.17
CA ALA A 63 -18.58 -10.19 3.94
C ALA A 63 -18.21 -9.84 5.40
N THR A 64 -18.70 -10.67 6.32
CA THR A 64 -18.48 -10.63 7.78
C THR A 64 -17.67 -11.85 8.23
N TRP A 65 -16.97 -11.75 9.37
CA TRP A 65 -16.22 -12.86 10.00
C TRP A 65 -15.12 -13.53 9.17
N ASP A 66 -14.66 -12.91 8.08
CA ASP A 66 -13.70 -13.54 7.17
C ASP A 66 -12.66 -12.56 6.61
N ASN A 67 -11.55 -13.14 6.14
CA ASN A 67 -10.52 -12.50 5.32
C ASN A 67 -10.46 -13.17 3.93
N TYR A 68 -10.53 -12.37 2.88
CA TYR A 68 -10.64 -12.85 1.51
C TYR A 68 -9.70 -12.09 0.57
N ALA A 69 -9.26 -12.78 -0.48
CA ALA A 69 -8.47 -12.19 -1.55
C ALA A 69 -9.39 -11.71 -2.68
N PHE A 70 -9.13 -10.50 -3.18
CA PHE A 70 -9.76 -10.03 -4.41
C PHE A 70 -9.03 -10.60 -5.62
N ILE A 71 -9.71 -11.41 -6.42
CA ILE A 71 -9.19 -11.96 -7.67
C ILE A 71 -10.10 -11.50 -8.81
N SER A 72 -9.51 -10.96 -9.88
CA SER A 72 -10.30 -10.55 -11.05
C SER A 72 -10.90 -11.77 -11.76
N MET A 73 -12.11 -11.64 -12.30
CA MET A 73 -12.78 -12.73 -12.99
C MET A 73 -11.98 -13.28 -14.17
N ALA A 74 -11.22 -12.42 -14.86
CA ALA A 74 -10.34 -12.83 -15.95
C ALA A 74 -9.21 -13.74 -15.46
N LYS A 75 -8.66 -13.47 -14.27
CA LYS A 75 -7.61 -14.29 -13.64
C LYS A 75 -8.14 -15.58 -13.03
N LEU A 76 -9.38 -15.57 -12.53
CA LEU A 76 -10.02 -16.78 -12.00
C LEU A 76 -10.35 -17.80 -13.10
N LYS A 77 -10.67 -17.32 -14.31
CA LYS A 77 -11.10 -18.15 -15.45
C LYS A 77 -9.96 -18.61 -16.37
N SER A 78 -8.76 -18.03 -16.22
CA SER A 78 -7.55 -18.44 -16.94
C SER A 78 -6.92 -19.66 -16.29
#